data_AF-A0A958PKG1-F1
#
_entry.id   AF-A0A958PKG1-F1
#
_cell.length_a   1.000
_cell.length_b   1.000
_cell.length_c   1.000
_cell.angle_alpha   90.00
_cell.angle_beta   90.00
_cell.angle_gamma   90.00
#
_symmetry.space_group_name_H-M   'P 1'
#
loop_
_entity.id
_entity.type
_entity.pdbx_description
1 polymer ?
#
loop_
_entity_poly.entity_id
_entity_poly.type
_entity_poly.pdbx_seq_one_letter_code
_entity_poly.pdbx_strand_id
1 'polypeptide(L)'
;MAIFGDRHHNQIMALTPELLLRAYANGFFPMGDPETGEIHWYRPDPRAILPLEKFHRSRSLTRTLNKKTFDVSFNQDFASVIRACRRPDTWITDDILTAYESLHQKGHAHSVEVWKEG
;
A
#
# COMPACT_ATOMS: atom_id res chain seq x y z
N MET A 1 31.73 -20.21 1.23
CA MET A 1 31.11 -20.95 2.35
C MET A 1 29.62 -20.91 2.13
N ALA A 2 29.11 -21.94 1.45
CA ALA A 2 27.72 -22.06 1.03
C ALA A 2 26.89 -22.57 2.22
N ILE A 3 25.82 -21.85 2.54
CA ILE A 3 24.69 -22.39 3.30
C ILE A 3 23.44 -21.79 2.67
N PHE A 4 22.36 -22.56 2.61
CA PHE A 4 21.09 -22.34 1.89
C PHE A 4 21.03 -22.87 0.46
N GLY A 5 21.40 -24.15 0.32
CA GLY A 5 20.59 -25.08 -0.45
C GLY A 5 19.69 -25.86 0.52
N ASP A 6 18.42 -25.50 0.62
CA ASP A 6 17.37 -26.45 0.97
C ASP A 6 16.06 -26.04 0.26
N ARG A 7 15.60 -26.93 -0.62
CA ARG A 7 14.42 -26.76 -1.47
C ARG A 7 13.19 -27.33 -0.76
N HIS A 8 12.83 -26.82 0.41
CA HIS A 8 11.56 -27.15 1.09
C HIS A 8 11.15 -26.08 2.12
N HIS A 9 10.98 -24.82 1.70
CA HIS A 9 10.45 -23.75 2.57
C HIS A 9 9.11 -23.21 2.03
N ASN A 10 8.14 -24.10 1.80
CA ASN A 10 6.74 -23.68 1.74
C ASN A 10 6.20 -23.52 3.17
N GLN A 11 6.85 -22.65 3.95
CA GLN A 11 6.26 -22.08 5.14
C GLN A 11 5.86 -20.67 4.75
N ILE A 12 4.65 -20.57 4.19
CA ILE A 12 3.94 -19.32 3.93
C ILE A 12 3.88 -18.58 5.27
N MET A 13 4.87 -17.71 5.53
CA MET A 13 4.75 -16.75 6.61
C MET A 13 3.69 -15.76 6.14
N ALA A 14 2.45 -16.00 6.54
CA ALA A 14 1.34 -15.09 6.27
C ALA A 14 1.76 -13.66 6.65
N LEU A 15 1.45 -12.68 5.79
CA LEU A 15 1.68 -11.27 6.06
C LEU A 15 0.74 -10.79 7.17
N THR A 16 1.13 -11.01 8.43
CA THR A 16 0.31 -10.60 9.57
C THR A 16 0.40 -9.09 9.78
N PRO A 17 -0.66 -8.46 10.31
CA PRO A 17 -0.63 -7.05 10.71
C PRO A 17 0.54 -6.71 11.64
N GLU A 18 0.86 -7.59 12.60
CA GLU A 18 1.94 -7.38 13.56
C GLU A 18 3.31 -7.35 12.87
N LEU A 19 3.53 -8.24 11.89
CA LEU A 19 4.76 -8.26 11.09
C LEU A 19 4.88 -6.96 10.27
N LEU A 20 3.80 -6.57 9.59
CA LEU A 20 3.77 -5.34 8.80
C LEU A 20 4.07 -4.10 9.64
N LEU A 21 3.42 -3.96 10.80
CA LEU A 21 3.65 -2.84 11.70
C LEU A 21 5.11 -2.77 12.17
N ARG A 22 5.70 -3.92 12.55
CA ARG A 22 7.13 -3.99 12.92
C ARG A 22 8.04 -3.62 11.76
N ALA A 23 7.74 -4.09 10.55
CA ALA A 23 8.51 -3.78 9.36
C ALA A 23 8.45 -2.28 9.04
N TYR A 24 7.25 -1.70 9.02
CA TYR A 24 7.04 -0.27 8.80
C TYR A 24 7.76 0.60 9.84
N ALA A 25 7.71 0.22 11.13
CA ALA A 25 8.45 0.91 12.19
C ALA A 25 9.98 0.88 11.98
N ASN A 26 10.49 -0.09 11.23
CA ASN A 26 11.92 -0.22 10.88
C ASN A 26 12.23 0.26 9.44
N GLY A 27 11.28 0.91 8.76
CA GLY A 27 11.45 1.47 7.42
C GLY A 27 11.33 0.46 6.27
N PHE A 28 10.97 -0.80 6.57
CA PHE A 28 10.70 -1.83 5.57
C PHE A 28 9.25 -1.76 5.06
N PHE A 29 9.03 -2.15 3.81
CA PHE A 29 7.69 -2.36 3.25
C PHE A 29 7.71 -3.56 2.29
N PRO A 30 6.62 -4.35 2.21
CA PRO A 30 6.53 -5.49 1.31
C PRO A 30 6.10 -5.03 -0.09
N MET A 31 6.52 -5.76 -1.11
CA MET A 31 5.90 -5.75 -2.44
C MET A 31 5.78 -7.18 -2.94
N GLY A 32 4.62 -7.55 -3.46
CA GLY A 32 4.40 -8.87 -4.03
C GLY A 32 4.83 -8.93 -5.49
N ASP A 33 5.35 -10.07 -5.91
CA ASP A 33 5.61 -10.38 -7.31
C ASP A 33 4.29 -10.85 -7.97
N PRO A 34 3.82 -10.20 -9.06
CA PRO A 34 2.53 -10.50 -9.65
C PRO A 34 2.48 -11.86 -10.39
N GLU A 35 3.62 -12.43 -10.78
CA GLU A 35 3.69 -13.70 -11.50
C GLU A 35 3.79 -14.89 -10.54
N THR A 36 4.58 -14.75 -9.49
CA THR A 36 4.91 -15.82 -8.54
C THR A 36 4.13 -15.74 -7.24
N GLY A 37 3.62 -14.57 -6.88
CA GLY A 37 3.01 -14.29 -5.58
C GLY A 37 4.02 -14.11 -4.44
N GLU A 38 5.33 -14.22 -4.71
CA GLU A 38 6.37 -14.09 -3.68
C GLU A 38 6.39 -12.67 -3.09
N ILE A 39 6.60 -12.56 -1.77
CA ILE A 39 6.72 -11.27 -1.10
C ILE A 39 8.19 -10.90 -0.92
N HIS A 40 8.58 -9.75 -1.49
CA HIS A 40 9.89 -9.16 -1.30
C HIS A 40 9.81 -7.95 -0.34
N TRP A 41 10.83 -7.80 0.52
CA TRP A 41 10.90 -6.71 1.50
C TRP A 41 11.92 -5.65 1.08
N TYR A 42 11.51 -4.38 1.10
CA TYR A 42 12.31 -3.27 0.62
C TYR A 42 12.60 -2.26 1.72
N ARG A 43 13.85 -1.79 1.77
CA ARG A 43 14.30 -0.65 2.60
C ARG A 43 15.31 0.18 1.80
N PRO A 44 14.85 1.00 0.84
CA PRO A 44 15.71 1.76 -0.04
C PRO A 44 16.48 2.84 0.72
N ASP A 45 17.70 3.06 0.26
CA ASP A 45 18.58 4.16 0.69
C ASP A 45 19.21 4.77 -0.58
N PRO A 46 18.88 6.02 -0.97
CA PRO A 46 18.02 6.97 -0.25
C PRO A 46 16.52 6.64 -0.30
N ARG A 47 15.76 7.07 0.73
CA ARG A 47 14.30 6.92 0.79
C ARG A 47 13.59 8.14 0.18
N ALA A 48 12.69 7.90 -0.76
CA ALA A 48 11.80 8.94 -1.27
C ALA A 48 10.78 9.37 -0.20
N ILE A 49 10.67 10.69 0.03
CA ILE A 49 9.71 11.31 0.95
C ILE A 49 9.00 12.49 0.27
N LEU A 50 7.80 12.83 0.74
CA LEU A 50 7.03 14.00 0.29
C LEU A 50 6.77 14.94 1.49
N PRO A 51 7.61 15.96 1.71
CA PRO A 51 7.35 16.96 2.76
C PRO A 51 6.08 17.74 2.45
N LEU A 52 5.12 17.74 3.36
CA LEU A 52 3.79 18.33 3.13
C LEU A 52 3.86 19.86 3.05
N GLU A 53 4.79 20.48 3.77
CA GLU A 53 5.02 21.94 3.79
C GLU A 53 5.58 22.44 2.45
N LYS A 54 6.19 21.54 1.66
CA LYS A 54 6.79 21.84 0.35
C LYS A 54 5.97 21.29 -0.80
N PHE A 55 4.78 20.75 -0.55
CA PHE A 55 3.94 20.21 -1.60
C PHE A 55 3.58 21.29 -2.62
N HIS A 56 3.98 21.09 -3.88
CA HIS A 56 3.68 22.01 -4.96
C HIS A 56 2.26 21.77 -5.50
N ARG A 57 1.33 22.65 -5.13
CA ARG A 57 -0.02 22.66 -5.69
C ARG A 57 -0.03 23.42 -7.03
N SER A 58 -0.16 22.70 -8.13
CA SER A 58 -0.21 23.30 -9.46
C SER A 58 -1.44 24.18 -9.66
N ARG A 59 -1.34 25.19 -10.54
CA ARG A 59 -2.46 26.10 -10.87
C ARG A 59 -3.66 25.36 -11.45
N SER A 60 -3.43 24.31 -12.25
CA SER A 60 -4.49 23.47 -12.82
C SER A 60 -5.23 22.69 -11.73
N LEU A 61 -4.50 22.09 -10.78
CA LEU A 61 -5.10 21.38 -9.64
C LEU A 61 -5.95 22.33 -8.79
N THR A 62 -5.46 23.54 -8.52
CA THR A 62 -6.24 24.56 -7.78
C THR A 62 -7.55 24.88 -8.48
N ARG A 63 -7.53 25.07 -9.81
CA ARG A 63 -8.75 25.31 -10.60
C ARG A 63 -9.72 24.15 -10.52
N THR A 64 -9.24 22.91 -10.60
CA THR A 64 -10.10 21.72 -10.49
C THR A 64 -10.77 21.62 -9.12
N LEU A 65 -10.00 21.80 -8.04
CA LEU A 65 -10.53 21.73 -6.68
C LEU A 65 -11.56 22.83 -6.39
N ASN A 66 -11.36 24.05 -6.92
CA ASN A 66 -12.29 25.16 -6.72
C ASN A 66 -13.66 24.95 -7.42
N LYS A 67 -13.76 24.02 -8.38
CA LYS A 67 -15.04 23.64 -8.98
C LYS A 67 -15.92 22.81 -8.05
N LYS A 68 -15.37 22.31 -6.93
CA LYS A 68 -16.08 21.46 -5.95
C LYS A 68 -16.82 20.29 -6.64
N THR A 69 -16.16 19.68 -7.62
CA THR A 69 -16.73 18.58 -8.41
C THR A 69 -16.63 17.23 -7.70
N PHE A 70 -15.81 17.15 -6.65
CA PHE A 70 -15.53 15.91 -5.94
C PHE A 70 -15.79 16.07 -4.46
N ASP A 71 -16.37 15.03 -3.87
CA ASP A 71 -16.47 14.85 -2.43
C ASP A 71 -15.34 13.92 -1.96
N VAL A 72 -14.76 14.25 -0.80
CA VAL A 72 -13.64 13.50 -0.23
C VAL A 72 -14.07 12.92 1.10
N SER A 73 -13.85 11.62 1.27
CA SER A 73 -14.03 10.92 2.53
C SER A 73 -12.78 10.17 2.95
N PHE A 74 -12.82 9.67 4.18
CA PHE A 74 -11.75 8.87 4.75
C PHE A 74 -12.34 7.59 5.32
N ASN A 75 -11.70 6.46 5.06
CA ASN A 75 -12.04 5.15 5.62
C ASN A 75 -13.50 4.72 5.38
N GLN A 76 -14.19 5.29 4.39
CA GLN A 76 -15.57 4.88 4.08
C GLN A 76 -15.62 3.60 3.24
N ASP A 77 -14.63 3.40 2.36
CA ASP A 77 -14.57 2.22 1.50
C ASP A 77 -13.12 1.84 1.15
N PHE A 78 -12.37 1.45 2.18
CA PHE A 78 -10.98 1.00 2.02
C PHE A 78 -10.85 -0.16 1.03
N ALA A 79 -11.80 -1.08 1.07
CA ALA A 79 -11.78 -2.32 0.32
C ALA A 79 -11.92 -2.05 -1.20
N SER A 80 -12.79 -1.12 -1.60
CA SER A 80 -12.86 -0.68 -3.00
C SER A 80 -11.61 0.08 -3.43
N VAL A 81 -11.05 0.94 -2.57
CA VAL A 81 -9.82 1.70 -2.88
C VAL A 81 -8.66 0.75 -3.18
N ILE A 82 -8.34 -0.19 -2.28
CA ILE A 82 -7.19 -1.08 -2.48
C ILE A 82 -7.38 -2.03 -3.67
N ARG A 83 -8.62 -2.51 -3.91
CA ARG A 83 -8.94 -3.31 -5.10
C ARG A 83 -8.76 -2.52 -6.38
N ALA A 84 -9.17 -1.26 -6.41
CA ALA A 84 -8.95 -0.39 -7.58
C ALA A 84 -7.47 -0.07 -7.81
N CYS A 85 -6.66 -0.03 -6.75
CA CYS A 85 -5.20 0.10 -6.86
C CYS A 85 -4.53 -1.15 -7.45
N ARG A 86 -5.12 -2.34 -7.27
CA ARG A 86 -4.67 -3.61 -7.86
C ARG A 86 -5.01 -3.66 -9.35
N ARG A 87 -4.20 -2.95 -10.14
CA ARG A 87 -4.24 -2.97 -11.61
C ARG A 87 -3.37 -4.13 -12.12
N PRO A 88 -3.50 -4.52 -13.41
CA PRO A 88 -2.54 -5.43 -14.04
C PRO A 88 -1.09 -4.97 -13.79
N ASP A 89 -0.20 -5.94 -13.56
CA ASP A 89 1.24 -5.73 -13.35
C ASP A 89 1.62 -4.86 -12.13
N THR A 90 0.71 -4.73 -11.16
CA THR A 90 1.02 -4.09 -9.87
C THR A 90 1.50 -5.11 -8.85
N TRP A 91 2.26 -4.63 -7.85
CA TRP A 91 2.77 -5.44 -6.75
C TRP A 91 1.72 -5.86 -5.70
N ILE A 92 0.45 -5.47 -5.91
CA ILE A 92 -0.64 -5.73 -4.97
C ILE A 92 -1.21 -7.12 -5.29
N THR A 93 -0.59 -8.14 -4.72
CA THR A 93 -1.06 -9.54 -4.80
C THR A 93 -2.25 -9.77 -3.84
N ASP A 94 -2.87 -10.96 -3.91
CA ASP A 94 -3.96 -11.33 -2.98
C ASP A 94 -3.52 -11.31 -1.50
N ASP A 95 -2.28 -11.72 -1.23
CA ASP A 95 -1.70 -11.67 0.12
C ASP A 95 -1.51 -10.24 0.63
N ILE A 96 -1.00 -9.34 -0.23
CA ILE A 96 -0.90 -7.91 0.10
C ILE A 96 -2.29 -7.33 0.35
N LEU A 97 -3.26 -7.64 -0.52
CA LEU A 97 -4.63 -7.13 -0.36
C LEU A 97 -5.22 -7.56 0.99
N THR A 98 -5.15 -8.86 1.30
CA THR A 98 -5.68 -9.43 2.54
C THR A 98 -5.02 -8.83 3.78
N ALA A 99 -3.70 -8.65 3.73
CA ALA A 99 -2.94 -8.12 4.86
C ALA A 99 -3.26 -6.64 5.14
N TYR A 100 -3.46 -5.84 4.09
CA TYR A 100 -3.82 -4.43 4.25
C TYR A 100 -5.28 -4.24 4.64
N GLU A 101 -6.21 -5.09 4.18
CA GLU A 101 -7.57 -5.12 4.72
C GLU A 101 -7.57 -5.46 6.22
N SER A 102 -6.74 -6.42 6.65
CA SER A 102 -6.59 -6.73 8.07
C SER A 102 -5.97 -5.57 8.87
N LEU A 103 -4.97 -4.87 8.32
CA LEU A 103 -4.43 -3.64 8.94
C LEU A 103 -5.49 -2.54 9.06
N HIS A 104 -6.34 -2.39 8.06
CA HIS A 104 -7.43 -1.41 8.09
C HIS A 104 -8.43 -1.74 9.19
N GLN A 105 -8.86 -3.00 9.30
CA GLN A 105 -9.74 -3.46 10.37
C GLN A 105 -9.16 -3.22 11.77
N LYS A 106 -7.83 -3.25 11.91
CA LYS A 106 -7.12 -2.92 13.16
C LYS A 106 -6.86 -1.42 13.36
N GLY A 107 -7.29 -0.55 12.44
CA GLY A 107 -7.15 0.90 12.53
C GLY A 107 -5.76 1.43 12.17
N HIS A 108 -4.94 0.65 11.46
CA HIS A 108 -3.57 1.02 11.11
C HIS A 108 -3.34 1.33 9.62
N ALA A 109 -4.24 0.89 8.74
CA ALA A 109 -4.25 1.31 7.34
C ALA A 109 -5.47 2.20 7.09
N HIS A 110 -5.27 3.24 6.28
CA HIS A 110 -6.30 4.22 6.00
C HIS A 110 -6.46 4.44 4.50
N SER A 111 -7.68 4.76 4.09
CA SER A 111 -8.03 5.13 2.72
C SER A 111 -8.53 6.56 2.66
N VAL A 112 -8.37 7.13 1.47
CA VAL A 112 -9.00 8.39 1.07
C VAL A 112 -9.82 8.08 -0.17
N GLU A 113 -11.12 8.29 -0.10
CA GLU A 113 -12.02 8.09 -1.24
C GLU A 113 -12.34 9.44 -1.88
N VAL A 114 -12.45 9.44 -3.22
CA VAL A 114 -12.80 10.63 -4.00
C VAL A 114 -13.99 10.27 -4.89
N TRP A 115 -15.13 10.89 -4.61
CA TRP A 115 -16.41 10.63 -5.26
C TRP A 115 -16.69 11.71 -6.30
N LYS A 116 -17.32 11.32 -7.41
CA LYS A 116 -17.84 12.24 -8.41
C LYS A 116 -19.33 11.94 -8.55
N GLU A 117 -20.16 12.93 -8.23
CA GLU A 117 -21.64 12.85 -8.29
C GLU A 117 -22.33 12.10 -7.13
N GLY A 118 -21.66 11.96 -5.98
CA GLY A 118 -22.22 11.33 -4.77
C GLY A 118 -22.52 9.85 -4.95
#